data_AF-A0A661FJ03-F1
#
_entry.id   AF-A0A661FJ03-F1
#
_cell.length_a   1.000
_cell.length_b   1.000
_cell.length_c   1.000
_cell.angle_alpha   90.00
_cell.angle_beta   90.00
_cell.angle_gamma   90.00
#
_symmetry.space_group_name_H-M   'P 1'
#
loop_
_entity.id
_entity.type
_entity.pdbx_description
1 polymer ?
#
loop_
_entity_poly.entity_id
_entity_poly.type
_entity_poly.pdbx_seq_one_letter_code
_entity_poly.pdbx_strand_id
1 'polypeptide(L)'
;MSEFAKEITVVTIEDEMQKSYLDYAMSVIVGRALPDVRDGLKPVHRRVLYAMNVLGNDWNKPYKKSARVVGDVIGKYHPHGDTAVYDTIVRMAQPFSLRYMLVDGQGNFGSVDGDSPAAMRYTEVRMSKIAHEMLADLDKDTVDFVPNYDDSMSEPNVLPARTPNLLLNGSSGIAVGMATNIPPHRLDELIEALILRIDQPDVTIEDMMKIVKGPDFPTGGIIFGKKGITDAYT
;
A
#
# COMPACT_ATOMS: atom_id res chain seq x y z
N MET A 1 -10.10 44.55 -30.58
CA MET A 1 -8.85 44.14 -29.89
C MET A 1 -9.27 43.64 -28.53
N SER A 2 -9.09 42.34 -28.25
CA SER A 2 -9.53 41.73 -26.99
C SER A 2 -8.79 42.35 -25.81
N GLU A 3 -9.52 42.74 -24.76
CA GLU A 3 -8.96 43.12 -23.46
C GLU A 3 -7.99 42.02 -23.02
N PHE A 4 -6.69 42.33 -23.05
CA PHE A 4 -5.67 41.58 -22.32
C PHE A 4 -6.02 41.66 -20.82
N ALA A 5 -5.78 40.57 -20.08
CA ALA A 5 -6.22 40.36 -18.70
C ALA A 5 -6.08 41.62 -17.80
N LYS A 6 -7.13 41.91 -17.02
CA LYS A 6 -7.28 43.13 -16.20
C LYS A 6 -6.28 43.26 -15.04
N GLU A 7 -5.58 42.19 -14.68
CA GLU A 7 -4.57 42.19 -13.63
C GLU A 7 -3.44 41.24 -14.01
N ILE A 8 -2.20 41.75 -14.03
CA ILE A 8 -0.99 40.96 -14.27
C ILE A 8 -0.22 40.95 -12.95
N THR A 9 -0.24 39.82 -12.26
CA THR A 9 0.61 39.58 -11.08
C THR A 9 1.99 39.14 -11.54
N VAL A 10 3.01 39.94 -11.24
CA VAL A 10 4.42 39.56 -11.45
C VAL A 10 4.82 38.59 -10.34
N VAL A 11 5.26 37.40 -10.72
CA VAL A 11 5.78 36.38 -9.79
C VAL A 11 7.27 36.21 -10.08
N THR A 12 8.09 36.17 -9.04
CA THR A 12 9.52 35.91 -9.21
C THR A 12 9.73 34.43 -9.56
N ILE A 13 10.69 34.13 -10.43
CA ILE A 13 10.97 32.74 -10.81
C ILE A 13 11.43 31.91 -9.61
N GLU A 14 12.16 32.51 -8.69
CA GLU A 14 12.70 31.86 -7.48
C GLU A 14 11.56 31.44 -6.54
N ASP A 15 10.62 32.36 -6.26
CA ASP A 15 9.47 32.07 -5.39
C ASP A 15 8.56 31.01 -6.00
N GLU A 16 8.27 31.12 -7.31
CA GLU A 16 7.42 30.15 -8.01
C GLU A 16 8.06 28.76 -8.06
N MET A 17 9.36 28.68 -8.37
CA MET A 17 10.08 27.41 -8.39
C MET A 17 10.10 26.77 -7.00
N GLN A 18 10.38 27.54 -5.94
CA GLN A 18 10.39 27.01 -4.58
C GLN A 18 9.02 26.49 -4.18
N LYS A 19 7.95 27.27 -4.41
CA LYS A 19 6.58 26.88 -4.05
C LYS A 19 6.11 25.64 -4.83
N SER A 20 6.18 25.68 -6.16
CA SER A 20 5.75 24.56 -7.01
C SER A 20 6.54 23.28 -6.74
N TYR A 21 7.85 23.40 -6.46
CA TYR A 21 8.67 22.25 -6.09
C TYR A 21 8.27 21.66 -4.73
N LEU A 22 8.05 22.51 -3.71
CA LEU A 22 7.65 22.05 -2.37
C LEU A 22 6.27 21.41 -2.39
N ASP A 23 5.30 22.00 -3.10
CA ASP A 23 3.95 21.44 -3.24
C ASP A 23 4.00 20.06 -3.90
N TYR A 24 4.76 19.91 -4.98
CA TYR A 24 4.98 18.63 -5.63
C TYR A 24 5.69 17.63 -4.69
N ALA A 25 6.78 18.03 -4.05
CA ALA A 25 7.54 17.17 -3.15
C ALA A 25 6.69 16.61 -2.01
N MET A 26 5.93 17.47 -1.35
CA MET A 26 5.02 17.09 -0.26
C MET A 26 3.93 16.15 -0.75
N SER A 27 3.33 16.42 -1.92
CA SER A 27 2.32 15.54 -2.51
C SER A 27 2.85 14.13 -2.80
N VAL A 28 4.11 14.02 -3.24
CA VAL A 28 4.73 12.73 -3.55
C VAL A 28 5.10 11.97 -2.27
N ILE A 29 5.67 12.66 -1.28
CA ILE A 29 6.07 12.05 0.00
C ILE A 29 4.86 11.48 0.73
N VAL A 30 3.82 12.30 0.94
CA VAL A 30 2.65 11.95 1.77
C VAL A 30 1.59 11.20 0.96
N GLY A 31 1.31 11.65 -0.26
CA GLY A 31 0.18 11.16 -1.05
C GLY A 31 0.49 10.01 -2.00
N ARG A 32 1.74 9.54 -2.08
CA ARG A 32 2.12 8.54 -3.11
C ARG A 32 3.17 7.52 -2.69
N ALA A 33 4.36 7.97 -2.31
CA ALA A 33 5.55 7.13 -2.36
C ALA A 33 5.75 6.26 -1.12
N LEU A 34 5.43 6.79 0.06
CA LEU A 34 5.67 6.13 1.35
C LEU A 34 4.37 5.48 1.89
N PRO A 35 4.46 4.31 2.53
CA PRO A 35 3.32 3.72 3.23
C PRO A 35 3.03 4.45 4.55
N ASP A 36 1.81 4.34 5.05
CA ASP A 36 1.49 4.71 6.43
C ASP A 36 1.97 3.60 7.40
N VAL A 37 2.52 3.98 8.56
CA VAL A 37 3.04 3.01 9.54
C VAL A 37 1.94 2.15 10.17
N ARG A 38 0.71 2.66 10.23
CA ARG A 38 -0.42 2.02 10.92
C ARG A 38 -0.97 0.84 10.15
N ASP A 39 -1.06 0.93 8.82
CA ASP A 39 -1.59 -0.14 7.96
C ASP A 39 -0.58 -0.70 6.95
N GLY A 40 0.59 -0.07 6.80
CA GLY A 40 1.61 -0.47 5.84
C GLY A 40 1.25 -0.24 4.38
N LEU A 41 0.20 0.54 4.09
CA LEU A 41 -0.31 0.73 2.73
C LEU A 41 0.00 2.13 2.20
N LYS A 42 0.30 2.20 0.91
CA LYS A 42 0.25 3.46 0.14
C LYS A 42 -1.20 3.75 -0.28
N PRO A 43 -1.55 5.02 -0.59
CA PRO A 43 -2.93 5.40 -0.93
C PRO A 43 -3.58 4.55 -2.02
N VAL A 44 -2.85 4.19 -3.08
CA VAL A 44 -3.40 3.33 -4.16
C VAL A 44 -3.81 1.95 -3.67
N HIS A 45 -3.03 1.29 -2.80
CA HIS A 45 -3.36 -0.02 -2.25
C HIS A 45 -4.61 0.07 -1.37
N ARG A 46 -4.67 1.09 -0.50
CA ARG A 46 -5.80 1.34 0.39
C ARG A 46 -7.10 1.55 -0.39
N ARG A 47 -7.06 2.39 -1.42
CA ARG A 47 -8.21 2.67 -2.29
C ARG A 47 -8.67 1.44 -3.07
N VAL A 48 -7.75 0.59 -3.54
CA VAL A 48 -8.09 -0.68 -4.18
C VAL A 48 -8.84 -1.59 -3.20
N LEU A 49 -8.30 -1.83 -2.00
CA LEU A 49 -8.96 -2.70 -1.02
C LEU A 49 -10.31 -2.13 -0.56
N TYR A 50 -10.39 -0.82 -0.33
CA TYR A 50 -11.63 -0.16 0.04
C TYR A 50 -12.69 -0.23 -1.06
N ALA A 51 -12.32 0.01 -2.32
CA ALA A 51 -13.25 -0.15 -3.44
C ALA A 51 -13.73 -1.60 -3.60
N MET A 52 -12.84 -2.58 -3.42
CA MET A 52 -13.22 -4.00 -3.43
C MET A 52 -14.19 -4.36 -2.29
N ASN A 53 -14.01 -3.76 -1.11
CA ASN A 53 -14.93 -3.90 0.03
C ASN A 53 -16.31 -3.32 -0.27
N VAL A 54 -16.38 -2.07 -0.76
CA VAL A 54 -17.64 -1.41 -1.15
C VAL A 54 -18.35 -2.17 -2.27
N LEU A 55 -17.60 -2.77 -3.19
CA LEU A 55 -18.13 -3.62 -4.25
C LEU A 55 -18.65 -4.99 -3.74
N GLY A 56 -18.38 -5.32 -2.48
CA GLY A 56 -18.68 -6.60 -1.86
C GLY A 56 -17.96 -7.76 -2.54
N ASN A 57 -16.68 -7.58 -2.88
CA ASN A 57 -15.84 -8.54 -3.59
C ASN A 57 -15.06 -9.46 -2.63
N ASP A 58 -15.81 -10.16 -1.78
CA ASP A 58 -15.27 -10.98 -0.69
C ASP A 58 -14.60 -12.28 -1.17
N TRP A 59 -13.77 -12.88 -0.31
CA TRP A 59 -13.01 -14.11 -0.59
C TRP A 59 -13.93 -15.31 -0.88
N ASN A 60 -15.14 -15.32 -0.33
CA ASN A 60 -16.12 -16.40 -0.49
C ASN A 60 -17.11 -16.15 -1.65
N LYS A 61 -16.92 -15.07 -2.42
CA LYS A 61 -17.73 -14.73 -3.58
C LYS A 61 -16.99 -15.07 -4.89
N PRO A 62 -17.71 -15.17 -6.03
CA PRO A 62 -17.08 -15.34 -7.34
C PRO A 62 -16.15 -14.16 -7.68
N TYR A 63 -15.13 -14.43 -8.48
CA TYR A 63 -14.23 -13.40 -9.00
C TYR A 63 -15.00 -12.36 -9.84
N LYS A 64 -14.48 -11.14 -9.87
CA LYS A 64 -15.00 -10.05 -10.72
C LYS A 64 -13.91 -9.60 -11.69
N LYS A 65 -14.29 -9.20 -12.91
CA LYS A 65 -13.36 -8.66 -13.91
C LYS A 65 -12.51 -7.54 -13.32
N SER A 66 -11.19 -7.60 -13.52
CA SER A 66 -10.25 -6.59 -13.02
C SER A 66 -10.58 -5.20 -13.54
N ALA A 67 -11.00 -5.09 -14.81
CA ALA A 67 -11.44 -3.83 -15.41
C ALA A 67 -12.57 -3.14 -14.62
N ARG A 68 -13.48 -3.91 -14.01
CA ARG A 68 -14.55 -3.36 -13.17
C ARG A 68 -13.99 -2.76 -11.87
N VAL A 69 -13.08 -3.46 -11.22
CA VAL A 69 -12.45 -2.97 -9.97
C VAL A 69 -11.61 -1.71 -10.26
N VAL A 70 -10.82 -1.73 -11.34
CA VAL A 70 -10.02 -0.58 -11.78
C VAL A 70 -10.91 0.63 -12.06
N GLY A 71 -12.01 0.45 -12.79
CA GLY A 71 -12.97 1.53 -13.08
C GLY A 71 -13.59 2.14 -11.83
N ASP A 72 -14.00 1.32 -10.87
CA ASP A 72 -14.54 1.78 -9.58
C ASP A 72 -13.51 2.57 -8.76
N VAL A 73 -12.25 2.12 -8.73
CA VAL A 73 -11.17 2.81 -8.01
C VAL A 73 -10.90 4.19 -8.61
N ILE A 74 -10.78 4.30 -9.93
CA ILE A 74 -10.47 5.57 -10.60
C ILE A 74 -11.65 6.53 -10.52
N GLY A 75 -12.86 6.03 -10.77
CA GLY A 75 -14.05 6.87 -10.77
C GLY A 75 -14.33 7.49 -9.41
N LYS A 76 -14.05 6.78 -8.31
CA LYS A 76 -14.46 7.19 -6.96
C LYS A 76 -13.33 7.73 -6.09
N TYR A 77 -12.12 7.16 -6.17
CA TYR A 77 -11.10 7.36 -5.13
C TYR A 77 -9.72 7.76 -5.66
N HIS A 78 -9.31 7.31 -6.85
CA HIS A 78 -7.94 7.48 -7.34
C HIS A 78 -7.90 8.18 -8.71
N PRO A 79 -7.82 9.52 -8.76
CA PRO A 79 -7.89 10.30 -10.00
C PRO A 79 -6.57 10.27 -10.80
N HIS A 80 -6.05 9.07 -11.03
CA HIS A 80 -4.81 8.79 -11.75
C HIS A 80 -5.04 7.66 -12.76
N GLY A 81 -4.03 7.38 -13.58
CA GLY A 81 -4.13 6.44 -14.69
C GLY A 81 -4.54 5.03 -14.27
N ASP A 82 -5.29 4.36 -15.14
CA ASP A 82 -5.79 2.99 -14.95
C ASP A 82 -4.69 1.95 -14.85
N THR A 83 -3.60 2.16 -15.58
CA THR A 83 -2.43 1.29 -15.58
C THR A 83 -1.82 1.21 -14.19
N ALA A 84 -1.66 2.33 -13.48
CA ALA A 84 -1.09 2.34 -12.14
C ALA A 84 -1.95 1.56 -11.13
N VAL A 85 -3.28 1.67 -11.25
CA VAL A 85 -4.21 0.90 -10.41
C VAL A 85 -4.16 -0.58 -10.75
N TYR A 86 -4.16 -0.94 -12.04
CA TYR A 86 -4.11 -2.33 -12.47
C TYR A 86 -2.79 -3.00 -12.07
N ASP A 87 -1.65 -2.33 -12.27
CA ASP A 87 -0.34 -2.84 -11.87
C ASP A 87 -0.25 -3.04 -10.36
N THR A 88 -0.89 -2.17 -9.58
CA THR A 88 -1.02 -2.33 -8.12
C THR A 88 -1.81 -3.59 -7.78
N ILE A 89 -2.97 -3.80 -8.42
CA ILE A 89 -3.79 -5.03 -8.24
C ILE A 89 -2.98 -6.27 -8.61
N VAL A 90 -2.27 -6.23 -9.74
CA VAL A 90 -1.46 -7.34 -10.22
C VAL A 90 -0.38 -7.69 -9.21
N ARG A 91 0.37 -6.70 -8.72
CA ARG A 91 1.41 -6.91 -7.71
C ARG A 91 0.86 -7.51 -6.41
N MET A 92 -0.32 -7.08 -5.98
CA MET A 92 -0.98 -7.62 -4.79
C MET A 92 -1.51 -9.06 -4.95
N ALA A 93 -1.62 -9.54 -6.19
CA ALA A 93 -2.08 -10.88 -6.56
C ALA A 93 -0.92 -11.83 -6.97
N GLN A 94 0.33 -11.37 -6.95
CA GLN A 94 1.49 -12.16 -7.33
C GLN A 94 2.11 -12.86 -6.11
N PRO A 95 2.17 -14.20 -6.07
CA PRO A 95 2.69 -14.94 -4.91
C PRO A 95 4.21 -14.78 -4.72
N PHE A 96 4.92 -14.37 -5.77
CA PHE A 96 6.36 -14.07 -5.71
C PHE A 96 6.67 -12.60 -5.38
N SER A 97 5.66 -11.71 -5.36
CA SER A 97 5.86 -10.29 -5.05
C SER A 97 5.56 -9.95 -3.59
N LEU A 98 4.48 -10.49 -3.03
CA LEU A 98 4.09 -10.28 -1.63
C LEU A 98 4.21 -11.56 -0.83
N ARG A 99 4.63 -11.42 0.43
CA ARG A 99 4.72 -12.56 1.36
C ARG A 99 3.34 -13.10 1.74
N TYR A 100 2.35 -12.22 1.83
CA TYR A 100 0.93 -12.51 2.02
C TYR A 100 0.10 -11.69 1.03
N MET A 101 -0.42 -12.33 -0.01
CA MET A 101 -1.23 -11.68 -1.04
C MET A 101 -2.53 -11.11 -0.45
N LEU A 102 -2.84 -9.86 -0.82
CA LEU A 102 -4.07 -9.17 -0.41
C LEU A 102 -5.19 -9.32 -1.46
N VAL A 103 -4.83 -9.72 -2.68
CA VAL A 103 -5.76 -9.99 -3.77
C VAL A 103 -5.60 -11.44 -4.22
N ASP A 104 -6.72 -12.13 -4.41
CA ASP A 104 -6.80 -13.45 -5.04
C ASP A 104 -7.20 -13.23 -6.51
N GLY A 105 -6.32 -13.65 -7.43
CA GLY A 105 -6.48 -13.43 -8.86
C GLY A 105 -6.71 -14.73 -9.65
N GLN A 106 -7.55 -14.65 -10.68
CA GLN A 106 -7.77 -15.71 -11.66
C GLN A 106 -7.38 -15.23 -13.06
N GLY A 107 -6.51 -15.99 -13.72
CA GLY A 107 -5.96 -15.67 -15.05
C GLY A 107 -4.44 -15.50 -15.02
N ASN A 108 -3.88 -14.90 -16.08
CA ASN A 108 -2.44 -14.65 -16.16
C ASN A 108 -2.08 -13.30 -15.49
N PHE A 109 -1.40 -13.38 -14.35
CA PHE A 109 -0.91 -12.25 -13.56
C PHE A 109 0.61 -12.03 -13.70
N GLY A 110 1.22 -12.57 -14.75
CA GLY A 110 2.66 -12.50 -14.98
C GLY A 110 3.44 -13.60 -14.27
N SER A 111 4.76 -13.60 -14.46
CA SER A 111 5.67 -14.64 -13.98
C SER A 111 6.93 -14.05 -13.36
N VAL A 112 7.71 -14.89 -12.69
CA VAL A 112 9.05 -14.54 -12.19
C VAL A 112 10.06 -14.27 -13.31
N ASP A 113 9.77 -14.75 -14.53
CA ASP A 113 10.63 -14.58 -15.71
C ASP A 113 10.49 -13.19 -16.36
N GLY A 114 9.61 -12.34 -15.81
CA GLY A 114 9.36 -10.98 -16.29
C GLY A 114 8.21 -10.87 -17.28
N ASP A 115 7.42 -11.94 -17.47
CA ASP A 115 6.22 -11.87 -18.30
C ASP A 115 5.20 -10.89 -17.70
N SER A 116 4.72 -9.98 -18.53
CA SER A 116 3.65 -9.05 -18.15
C SER A 116 2.32 -9.78 -17.92
N PRO A 117 1.46 -9.27 -17.02
CA PRO A 117 0.11 -9.81 -16.84
C PRO A 117 -0.70 -9.68 -18.13
N ALA A 118 -1.73 -10.52 -18.28
CA ALA A 118 -2.72 -10.31 -19.31
C ALA A 118 -3.47 -8.98 -19.08
N ALA A 119 -4.07 -8.42 -20.12
CA ALA A 119 -4.88 -7.20 -20.00
C ALA A 119 -6.06 -7.38 -19.01
N MET A 120 -6.43 -6.31 -18.30
CA MET A 120 -7.47 -6.31 -17.25
C MET A 120 -8.88 -6.77 -17.69
N ARG A 121 -9.12 -6.91 -18.99
CA ARG A 121 -10.34 -7.51 -19.56
C ARG A 121 -10.39 -9.03 -19.45
N TYR A 122 -9.24 -9.68 -19.31
CA TYR A 122 -9.11 -11.14 -19.21
C TYR A 122 -9.00 -11.63 -17.77
N THR A 123 -8.31 -10.87 -16.91
CA THR A 123 -8.10 -11.24 -15.52
C THR A 123 -9.32 -10.93 -14.66
N GLU A 124 -9.47 -11.71 -13.58
CA GLU A 124 -10.50 -11.53 -12.57
C GLU A 124 -9.87 -11.55 -11.18
N VAL A 125 -10.46 -10.83 -10.23
CA VAL A 125 -9.94 -10.68 -8.87
C VAL A 125 -11.05 -10.69 -7.83
N ARG A 126 -10.68 -11.10 -6.62
CA ARG A 126 -11.43 -10.91 -5.37
C ARG A 126 -10.45 -10.68 -4.21
N MET A 127 -10.94 -10.26 -3.05
CA MET A 127 -10.09 -10.09 -1.87
C MET A 127 -9.61 -11.45 -1.37
N SER A 128 -8.35 -11.52 -0.93
CA SER A 128 -7.87 -12.70 -0.21
C SER A 128 -8.46 -12.74 1.21
N LYS A 129 -8.43 -13.90 1.88
CA LYS A 129 -8.94 -14.02 3.25
C LYS A 129 -8.25 -13.07 4.24
N ILE A 130 -6.93 -12.86 4.10
CA ILE A 130 -6.18 -11.97 4.99
C ILE A 130 -6.50 -10.49 4.74
N ALA A 131 -6.94 -10.12 3.53
CA ALA A 131 -7.38 -8.75 3.26
C ALA A 131 -8.64 -8.36 4.05
N HIS A 132 -9.50 -9.33 4.43
CA HIS A 132 -10.61 -9.06 5.35
C HIS A 132 -10.13 -8.63 6.73
N GLU A 133 -9.00 -9.14 7.23
CA GLU A 133 -8.41 -8.68 8.50
C GLU A 133 -7.88 -7.24 8.41
N MET A 134 -7.54 -6.78 7.21
CA MET A 134 -7.17 -5.37 7.00
C MET A 134 -8.38 -4.43 7.11
N LEU A 135 -9.56 -4.89 6.70
CA LEU A 135 -10.80 -4.10 6.60
C LEU A 135 -11.80 -4.38 7.73
N ALA A 136 -11.51 -5.33 8.62
CA ALA A 136 -12.41 -5.76 9.67
C ALA A 136 -12.82 -4.58 10.58
N ASP A 137 -14.13 -4.49 10.86
CA ASP A 137 -14.75 -3.46 11.71
C ASP A 137 -14.66 -2.02 11.18
N LEU A 138 -14.36 -1.82 9.88
CA LEU A 138 -14.33 -0.50 9.25
C LEU A 138 -15.67 0.26 9.34
N ASP A 139 -16.80 -0.46 9.44
CA ASP A 139 -18.15 0.09 9.57
C ASP A 139 -18.51 0.53 11.01
N LYS A 140 -17.60 0.37 11.97
CA LYS A 140 -17.82 0.67 13.39
C LYS A 140 -17.09 1.93 13.86
N ASP A 141 -16.91 2.91 12.96
CA ASP A 141 -16.23 4.19 13.24
C ASP A 141 -14.83 4.02 13.86
N THR A 142 -14.09 2.98 13.44
CA THR A 142 -12.75 2.68 13.99
C THR A 142 -11.63 3.55 13.44
N VAL A 143 -11.88 4.25 12.32
CA VAL A 143 -10.90 5.09 11.62
C VAL A 143 -11.58 6.35 11.09
N ASP A 144 -10.82 7.42 10.97
CA ASP A 144 -11.30 8.65 10.33
C ASP A 144 -11.49 8.46 8.82
N PHE A 145 -12.57 9.04 8.31
CA PHE A 145 -12.83 9.17 6.89
C PHE A 145 -12.51 10.59 6.43
N VAL A 146 -11.99 10.70 5.21
CA VAL A 146 -11.72 11.98 4.54
C VAL A 146 -12.54 12.07 3.27
N PRO A 147 -12.91 13.28 2.81
CA PRO A 147 -13.48 13.46 1.48
C PRO A 147 -12.56 12.89 0.40
N ASN A 148 -13.16 12.34 -0.66
CA ASN A 148 -12.42 11.96 -1.87
C ASN A 148 -12.01 13.21 -2.67
N TYR A 149 -11.38 13.00 -3.84
CA TYR A 149 -10.76 14.08 -4.61
C TYR A 149 -11.72 15.15 -5.16
N ASP A 150 -13.02 14.86 -5.24
CA ASP A 150 -14.06 15.79 -5.73
C ASP A 150 -15.13 16.08 -4.67
N ASP A 151 -14.87 15.74 -3.40
CA ASP A 151 -15.74 15.90 -2.24
C ASP A 151 -17.15 15.25 -2.38
N SER A 152 -17.35 14.35 -3.36
CA SER A 152 -18.63 13.68 -3.58
C SER A 152 -18.79 12.38 -2.78
N MET A 153 -17.69 11.80 -2.31
CA MET A 153 -17.62 10.58 -1.53
C MET A 153 -16.62 10.71 -0.38
N SER A 154 -16.54 9.69 0.47
CA SER A 154 -15.54 9.58 1.53
C SER A 154 -14.68 8.33 1.37
N GLU A 155 -13.43 8.39 1.78
CA GLU A 155 -12.50 7.26 1.85
C GLU A 155 -11.81 7.19 3.21
N PRO A 156 -11.42 5.99 3.69
CA PRO A 156 -10.73 5.86 4.96
C PRO A 156 -9.32 6.43 4.86
N ASN A 157 -8.91 7.24 5.84
CA ASN A 157 -7.55 7.78 5.92
C ASN A 157 -6.52 6.66 6.09
N VAL A 158 -6.85 5.68 6.95
CA VAL A 158 -6.12 4.42 7.17
C VAL A 158 -7.08 3.26 7.30
N LEU A 159 -6.61 2.03 7.11
CA LEU A 159 -7.43 0.84 7.41
C LEU A 159 -7.26 0.39 8.87
N PRO A 160 -8.25 -0.31 9.45
CA PRO A 160 -8.15 -0.88 10.80
C PRO A 160 -6.93 -1.80 11.00
N ALA A 161 -6.53 -2.52 9.94
CA ALA A 161 -5.27 -3.26 9.86
C ALA A 161 -4.97 -4.15 11.09
N ARG A 162 -5.74 -5.23 11.29
CA ARG A 162 -5.52 -6.18 12.40
C ARG A 162 -4.25 -7.02 12.29
N THR A 163 -3.53 -6.90 11.18
CA THR A 163 -2.25 -7.55 10.97
C THR A 163 -1.15 -6.49 10.86
N PRO A 164 0.09 -6.77 11.31
CA PRO A 164 1.22 -5.84 11.21
C PRO A 164 1.74 -5.75 9.76
N ASN A 165 0.89 -5.31 8.84
CA ASN A 165 1.08 -5.47 7.40
C ASN A 165 2.35 -4.78 6.87
N LEU A 166 2.76 -3.65 7.48
CA LEU A 166 4.01 -2.97 7.10
C LEU A 166 5.22 -3.91 7.20
N LEU A 167 5.36 -4.64 8.30
CA LEU A 167 6.48 -5.57 8.49
C LEU A 167 6.20 -6.92 7.82
N LEU A 168 4.94 -7.35 7.80
CA LEU A 168 4.52 -8.62 7.22
C LEU A 168 4.84 -8.70 5.72
N ASN A 169 4.45 -7.68 4.97
CA ASN A 169 4.62 -7.63 3.51
C ASN A 169 5.78 -6.73 3.08
N GLY A 170 6.28 -5.87 3.96
CA GLY A 170 7.29 -4.88 3.60
C GLY A 170 6.73 -3.76 2.74
N SER A 171 7.61 -2.85 2.34
CA SER A 171 7.28 -1.80 1.38
C SER A 171 8.55 -1.24 0.74
N SER A 172 8.47 -0.88 -0.53
CA SER A 172 9.52 -0.13 -1.20
C SER A 172 8.96 1.10 -1.88
N GLY A 173 9.65 2.24 -1.75
CA GLY A 173 9.18 3.51 -2.27
C GLY A 173 10.31 4.50 -2.44
N ILE A 174 10.25 5.27 -3.53
CA ILE A 174 11.17 6.37 -3.82
C ILE A 174 10.32 7.63 -3.87
N ALA A 175 10.61 8.57 -2.97
CA ALA A 175 9.94 9.86 -2.88
C ALA A 175 10.87 10.98 -3.35
N VAL A 176 10.53 12.23 -3.06
CA VAL A 176 11.43 13.37 -3.31
C VAL A 176 12.39 13.51 -2.14
N GLY A 177 13.69 13.31 -2.38
CA GLY A 177 14.74 13.46 -1.37
C GLY A 177 14.87 12.30 -0.36
N MET A 178 14.03 11.27 -0.46
CA MET A 178 14.08 10.11 0.44
C MET A 178 13.57 8.83 -0.24
N ALA A 179 13.91 7.68 0.35
CA ALA A 179 13.44 6.38 -0.09
C ALA A 179 13.22 5.48 1.12
N THR A 180 12.38 4.46 0.96
CA THR A 180 12.13 3.41 1.94
C THR A 180 12.25 2.03 1.30
N ASN A 181 12.80 1.07 2.04
CA ASN A 181 12.86 -0.32 1.64
C ASN A 181 12.81 -1.21 2.90
N ILE A 182 11.62 -1.72 3.20
CA ILE A 182 11.34 -2.56 4.36
C ILE A 182 11.10 -3.98 3.84
N PRO A 183 11.89 -4.98 4.28
CA PRO A 183 11.69 -6.36 3.86
C PRO A 183 10.49 -7.02 4.56
N PRO A 184 9.87 -8.04 3.95
CA PRO A 184 8.80 -8.82 4.57
C PRO A 184 9.31 -9.70 5.72
N HIS A 185 8.42 -10.07 6.64
CA HIS A 185 8.71 -10.90 7.81
C HIS A 185 7.65 -11.97 8.02
N ARG A 186 7.97 -12.93 8.87
CA ARG A 186 7.08 -14.02 9.27
C ARG A 186 5.96 -13.56 10.20
N LEU A 187 4.73 -13.93 9.90
CA LEU A 187 3.56 -13.55 10.71
C LEU A 187 3.63 -14.11 12.13
N ASP A 188 4.00 -15.38 12.29
CA ASP A 188 4.12 -16.03 13.59
C ASP A 188 5.16 -15.34 14.48
N GLU A 189 6.35 -15.05 13.93
CA GLU A 189 7.40 -14.33 14.66
C GLU A 189 6.98 -12.89 15.03
N LEU A 190 6.32 -12.17 14.12
CA LEU A 190 5.82 -10.82 14.40
C LEU A 190 4.77 -10.81 15.52
N ILE A 191 3.81 -11.72 15.48
CA ILE A 191 2.75 -11.80 16.51
C ILE A 191 3.33 -12.19 17.86
N GLU A 192 4.25 -13.16 17.91
CA GLU A 192 4.90 -13.57 19.16
C GLU A 192 5.75 -12.43 19.76
N ALA A 193 6.46 -11.66 18.93
CA ALA A 193 7.21 -10.49 19.40
C ALA A 193 6.30 -9.35 19.89
N LEU A 194 5.15 -9.13 19.23
CA LEU A 194 4.16 -8.16 19.68
C LEU A 194 3.53 -8.56 21.02
N ILE A 195 3.19 -9.84 21.20
CA ILE A 195 2.70 -10.37 22.48
C ILE A 195 3.76 -10.17 23.57
N LEU A 196 5.03 -10.51 23.30
CA LEU A 196 6.13 -10.26 24.23
C LEU A 196 6.22 -8.77 24.63
N ARG A 197 6.08 -7.85 23.68
CA ARG A 197 6.14 -6.40 23.93
C ARG A 197 4.94 -5.88 24.73
N ILE A 198 3.79 -6.51 24.60
CA ILE A 198 2.58 -6.20 25.39
C ILE A 198 2.76 -6.71 26.82
N ASP A 199 3.23 -7.94 26.99
CA ASP A 199 3.43 -8.57 28.31
C ASP A 199 4.61 -7.96 29.07
N GLN A 200 5.64 -7.49 28.35
CA GLN A 200 6.86 -6.91 28.91
C GLN A 200 7.16 -5.57 28.24
N PRO A 201 6.62 -4.45 28.76
CA PRO A 201 6.77 -3.15 28.13
C PRO A 201 8.20 -2.60 28.03
N ASP A 202 9.15 -3.16 28.79
CA ASP A 202 10.56 -2.75 28.80
C ASP A 202 11.45 -3.73 28.03
N VAL A 203 10.88 -4.71 27.32
CA VAL A 203 11.65 -5.67 26.51
C VAL A 203 12.48 -4.93 25.46
N THR A 204 13.75 -5.34 25.32
CA THR A 204 14.66 -4.69 24.38
C THR A 204 14.48 -5.22 22.96
N ILE A 205 15.04 -4.50 21.98
CA ILE A 205 15.03 -4.93 20.59
C ILE A 205 15.79 -6.25 20.44
N GLU A 206 16.91 -6.41 21.13
CA GLU A 206 17.73 -7.62 21.14
C GLU A 206 16.98 -8.84 21.66
N ASP A 207 16.07 -8.65 22.63
CA ASP A 207 15.20 -9.71 23.11
C ASP A 207 14.13 -10.08 22.08
N MET A 208 13.48 -9.09 21.44
CA MET A 208 12.52 -9.34 20.36
C MET A 208 13.18 -10.01 19.14
N MET A 209 14.46 -9.71 18.86
CA MET A 209 15.24 -10.35 17.80
C MET A 209 15.54 -11.83 18.04
N LYS A 210 15.35 -12.35 19.27
CA LYS A 210 15.38 -13.79 19.53
C LYS A 210 14.17 -14.51 18.92
N ILE A 211 13.06 -13.78 18.76
CA ILE A 211 11.83 -14.24 18.13
C ILE A 211 11.85 -13.91 16.63
N VAL A 212 11.99 -12.62 16.29
CA VAL A 212 12.07 -12.14 14.90
C VAL A 212 13.50 -12.31 14.38
N LYS A 213 13.75 -13.45 13.73
CA LYS A 213 15.11 -13.86 13.35
C LYS A 213 15.68 -13.04 12.19
N GLY A 214 14.80 -12.42 11.41
CA GLY A 214 15.12 -11.59 10.26
C GLY A 214 14.02 -11.62 9.19
N PRO A 215 14.33 -11.12 7.98
CA PRO A 215 13.41 -11.13 6.86
C PRO A 215 12.98 -12.52 6.39
N ASP A 216 11.77 -12.61 5.83
CA ASP A 216 11.21 -13.82 5.18
C ASP A 216 10.60 -13.48 3.82
N PHE A 217 11.40 -13.67 2.77
CA PHE A 217 11.03 -13.32 1.40
C PHE A 217 10.06 -14.34 0.78
N PRO A 218 9.11 -13.91 -0.06
CA PRO A 218 8.16 -14.82 -0.72
C PRO A 218 8.82 -15.90 -1.59
N THR A 219 10.02 -15.63 -2.10
CA THR A 219 10.81 -16.56 -2.93
C THR A 219 11.80 -17.41 -2.13
N GLY A 220 11.88 -17.23 -0.81
CA GLY A 220 12.95 -17.79 0.02
C GLY A 220 14.33 -17.24 -0.35
N GLY A 221 15.37 -18.05 -0.17
CA GLY A 221 16.77 -17.70 -0.40
C GLY A 221 17.67 -18.02 0.78
N ILE A 222 18.94 -17.60 0.72
CA ILE A 222 19.92 -17.75 1.81
C ILE A 222 20.45 -16.36 2.17
N ILE A 223 20.29 -15.97 3.43
CA ILE A 223 20.84 -14.72 3.97
C ILE A 223 22.22 -15.01 4.58
N PHE A 224 23.25 -14.30 4.10
CA PHE A 224 24.61 -14.42 4.62
C PHE A 224 24.90 -13.31 5.63
N GLY A 225 25.19 -13.72 6.87
CA GLY A 225 25.51 -12.81 7.97
C GLY A 225 24.28 -12.20 8.64
N LYS A 226 24.40 -11.93 9.95
CA LYS A 226 23.33 -11.32 10.77
C LYS A 226 23.62 -9.89 11.21
N LYS A 227 24.85 -9.41 10.99
CA LYS A 227 25.27 -8.06 11.42
C LYS A 227 24.37 -6.99 10.79
N GLY A 228 24.16 -7.04 9.47
CA GLY A 228 23.30 -6.07 8.79
C GLY A 228 21.84 -6.09 9.23
N ILE A 229 21.32 -7.25 9.69
CA ILE A 229 19.98 -7.34 10.29
C ILE A 229 19.98 -6.64 11.65
N THR A 230 21.01 -6.87 12.46
CA THR A 230 21.14 -6.25 13.79
C THR A 230 21.25 -4.73 13.67
N ASP A 231 22.21 -4.25 12.87
CA ASP A 231 22.42 -2.82 12.62
C ASP A 231 21.18 -2.11 12.02
N ALA A 232 20.28 -2.86 11.35
CA ALA A 232 19.05 -2.30 10.79
C ALA A 232 17.90 -2.23 11.80
N TYR A 233 17.91 -3.07 12.83
CA TYR A 233 16.85 -3.13 13.84
C TYR A 233 17.17 -2.32 15.11
N THR A 234 18.46 -2.18 15.47
CA THR A 234 18.95 -1.44 16.64
C THR A 234 19.58 -0.12 16.25
#